data_AF-A0A1Q7X8F5-F1
#
_entry.id   AF-A0A1Q7X8F5-F1
#
_cell.length_a   1.000
_cell.length_b   1.000
_cell.length_c   1.000
_cell.angle_alpha   90.00
_cell.angle_beta   90.00
_cell.angle_gamma   90.00
#
_symmetry.space_group_name_H-M   'P 1'
#
loop_
_entity.id
_entity.type
_entity.pdbx_description
1 polymer ?
#
loop_
_entity_poly.entity_id
_entity_poly.type
_entity_poly.pdbx_seq_one_letter_code
_entity_poly.pdbx_strand_id
1 'polypeptide(L)'
;MGNDLSTAGAIGVRHKMGARRVFDPEKVVVVFDHIVPAKDIAAATMLTSVRRWTRKQGIAHVYDEGRQGIAHIVLPEQGLVGPGDLVIGGDSHSCTYGAVGAFSAGVGATDLAGVLAFGETWLKVPASMKFIYHGTPGRFVMGKDLILATIGRT
;
A
#
# COMPACT_ATOMS: atom_id res chain seq x y z
N MET A 1 -1.66 -3.42 3.14
CA MET A 1 -2.43 -2.28 2.61
C MET A 1 -2.86 -2.58 1.19
N GLY A 2 -4.08 -2.25 0.80
CA GLY A 2 -4.52 -2.27 -0.60
C GLY A 2 -5.17 -0.94 -1.00
N ASN A 3 -4.89 -0.46 -2.21
CA ASN A 3 -5.69 0.60 -2.83
C ASN A 3 -6.99 0.03 -3.45
N ASP A 4 -7.88 0.88 -3.95
CA ASP A 4 -9.14 0.47 -4.60
C ASP A 4 -8.96 -0.58 -5.72
N LEU A 5 -7.97 -0.41 -6.60
CA LEU A 5 -7.67 -1.32 -7.72
C LEU A 5 -7.11 -2.68 -7.24
N SER A 6 -6.06 -2.63 -6.43
CA SER A 6 -5.40 -3.84 -5.92
C SER A 6 -6.29 -4.63 -4.98
N THR A 7 -7.10 -3.95 -4.17
CA THR A 7 -8.11 -4.61 -3.32
C THR A 7 -9.16 -5.28 -4.18
N ALA A 8 -9.67 -4.63 -5.23
CA ALA A 8 -10.61 -5.26 -6.16
C ALA A 8 -10.04 -6.53 -6.81
N GLY A 9 -8.77 -6.48 -7.26
CA GLY A 9 -8.06 -7.64 -7.80
C GLY A 9 -7.92 -8.77 -6.76
N ALA A 10 -7.49 -8.44 -5.54
CA ALA A 10 -7.30 -9.41 -4.47
C ALA A 10 -8.62 -10.07 -4.02
N ILE A 11 -9.75 -9.35 -4.03
CA ILE A 11 -11.08 -9.92 -3.70
C ILE A 11 -11.39 -11.11 -4.62
N GLY A 12 -11.16 -10.97 -5.92
CA GLY A 12 -11.40 -12.03 -6.91
C GLY A 12 -10.53 -13.26 -6.68
N VAL A 13 -9.24 -13.06 -6.40
CA VAL A 13 -8.30 -14.16 -6.12
C VAL A 13 -8.65 -14.86 -4.82
N ARG A 14 -8.93 -14.11 -3.74
CA ARG A 14 -9.34 -14.67 -2.44
C ARG A 14 -10.58 -15.56 -2.56
N HIS A 15 -11.55 -15.15 -3.38
CA HIS A 15 -12.75 -15.96 -3.61
C HIS A 15 -12.41 -17.31 -4.25
N LYS A 16 -11.55 -17.31 -5.29
CA LYS A 16 -11.09 -18.54 -5.95
C LYS A 16 -10.28 -19.45 -5.02
N MET A 17 -9.52 -18.87 -4.08
CA MET A 17 -8.79 -19.61 -3.05
C MET A 17 -9.69 -20.19 -1.94
N GLY A 18 -10.98 -19.85 -1.90
CA GLY A 18 -11.89 -20.24 -0.82
C GLY A 18 -11.71 -19.44 0.48
N ALA A 19 -10.93 -18.35 0.47
CA ALA A 19 -10.65 -17.54 1.65
C ALA A 19 -11.86 -16.66 2.02
N ARG A 20 -12.54 -16.99 3.13
CA ARG A 20 -13.79 -16.34 3.56
C ARG A 20 -13.56 -15.04 4.33
N ARG A 21 -12.57 -15.02 5.22
CA ARG A 21 -12.25 -13.89 6.12
C ARG A 21 -10.84 -13.38 5.89
N VAL A 22 -10.58 -12.11 6.19
CA VAL A 22 -9.21 -11.61 6.32
C VAL A 22 -8.58 -12.17 7.60
N PHE A 23 -7.25 -12.25 7.65
CA PHE A 23 -6.53 -12.78 8.81
C PHE A 23 -6.75 -11.93 10.07
N ASP A 24 -6.71 -10.60 9.94
CA ASP A 24 -6.90 -9.64 11.01
C ASP A 24 -7.45 -8.32 10.42
N PRO A 25 -8.72 -7.97 10.68
CA PRO A 25 -9.33 -6.75 10.15
C PRO A 25 -8.71 -5.43 10.66
N GLU A 26 -8.03 -5.45 11.81
CA GLU A 26 -7.35 -4.28 12.39
C GLU A 26 -5.99 -4.04 11.71
N LYS A 27 -5.39 -5.06 11.09
CA LYS A 27 -4.11 -4.94 10.37
C LYS A 27 -4.27 -4.72 8.87
N VAL A 28 -5.50 -4.58 8.39
CA VAL A 28 -5.80 -4.34 6.99
C VAL A 28 -6.22 -2.88 6.81
N VAL A 29 -5.48 -2.19 5.93
CA VAL A 29 -5.80 -0.82 5.50
C VAL A 29 -6.23 -0.84 4.05
N VAL A 30 -7.38 -0.22 3.76
CA VAL A 30 -7.88 -0.01 2.39
C VAL A 30 -8.01 1.47 2.13
N VAL A 31 -7.37 1.95 1.07
CA VAL A 31 -7.37 3.36 0.67
C VAL A 31 -7.97 3.50 -0.73
N PHE A 32 -8.83 4.49 -0.92
CA PHE A 32 -9.47 4.78 -2.19
C PHE A 32 -8.84 6.04 -2.80
N ASP A 33 -7.89 5.87 -3.72
CA ASP A 33 -7.06 6.98 -4.21
C ASP A 33 -6.72 6.93 -5.71
N HIS A 34 -6.97 5.84 -6.43
CA HIS A 34 -6.59 5.75 -7.85
C HIS A 34 -7.71 6.12 -8.80
N ILE A 35 -8.96 5.76 -8.47
CA ILE A 35 -10.10 5.93 -9.38
C ILE A 35 -11.27 6.66 -8.73
N VAL A 36 -10.97 7.46 -7.72
CA VAL A 36 -11.93 8.30 -7.00
C VAL A 36 -11.71 9.77 -7.39
N PRO A 37 -12.76 10.52 -7.81
CA PRO A 37 -14.12 10.06 -8.05
C PRO A 37 -14.21 9.14 -9.29
N ALA A 38 -15.24 8.29 -9.33
CA ALA A 38 -15.42 7.32 -10.40
C ALA A 38 -15.56 8.00 -11.78
N LYS A 39 -14.72 7.61 -12.75
CA LYS A 39 -14.77 8.14 -14.13
C LYS A 39 -15.92 7.60 -14.98
N ASP A 40 -16.42 6.39 -14.66
CA ASP A 40 -17.49 5.71 -15.39
C ASP A 40 -18.23 4.68 -14.51
N ILE A 41 -19.27 4.05 -15.07
CA ILE A 41 -20.10 3.05 -14.39
C ILE A 41 -19.29 1.82 -13.94
N ALA A 42 -18.28 1.42 -14.73
CA ALA A 42 -17.44 0.27 -14.38
C ALA A 42 -16.60 0.57 -13.13
N ALA A 43 -15.96 1.73 -13.08
CA ALA A 43 -15.25 2.24 -11.91
C ALA A 43 -16.20 2.35 -10.70
N ALA A 44 -17.38 2.95 -10.86
CA ALA A 44 -18.36 3.09 -9.79
C ALA A 44 -18.82 1.73 -9.23
N THR A 45 -19.02 0.75 -10.11
CA THR A 45 -19.40 -0.63 -9.73
C THR A 45 -18.27 -1.31 -8.95
N MET A 46 -17.03 -1.17 -9.41
CA MET A 46 -15.86 -1.74 -8.73
C MET A 46 -15.67 -1.11 -7.34
N LEU A 47 -15.72 0.21 -7.23
CA LEU A 47 -15.62 0.91 -5.95
C LEU A 47 -16.71 0.47 -4.97
N THR A 48 -17.96 0.36 -5.45
CA THR A 48 -19.08 -0.15 -4.66
C THR A 48 -18.83 -1.58 -4.18
N SER A 49 -18.22 -2.42 -5.01
CA SER A 49 -17.87 -3.80 -4.64
C SER A 49 -16.80 -3.85 -3.54
N VAL A 50 -15.77 -2.99 -3.60
CA VAL A 50 -14.72 -2.88 -2.58
C VAL A 50 -15.30 -2.37 -1.27
N ARG A 51 -16.10 -1.30 -1.30
CA ARG A 51 -16.81 -0.76 -0.12
C ARG A 51 -17.70 -1.80 0.56
N ARG A 52 -18.41 -2.61 -0.23
CA ARG A 52 -19.23 -3.70 0.31
C ARG A 52 -18.36 -4.80 0.93
N TRP A 53 -17.23 -5.11 0.32
CA TRP A 53 -16.30 -6.11 0.85
C TRP A 53 -15.65 -5.65 2.15
N THR A 54 -15.16 -4.40 2.24
CA THR A 54 -14.54 -3.86 3.46
C THR A 54 -15.52 -3.90 4.63
N ARG A 55 -16.78 -3.46 4.42
CA ARG A 55 -17.85 -3.59 5.42
C ARG A 55 -18.11 -5.03 5.83
N LYS A 56 -18.19 -5.96 4.86
CA LYS A 56 -18.44 -7.40 5.15
C LYS A 56 -17.31 -8.02 5.96
N GLN A 57 -16.06 -7.62 5.71
CA GLN A 57 -14.89 -8.12 6.41
C GLN A 57 -14.67 -7.45 7.77
N GLY A 58 -15.31 -6.31 8.03
CA GLY A 58 -15.13 -5.55 9.27
C GLY A 58 -13.80 -4.81 9.33
N ILE A 59 -13.28 -4.35 8.17
CA ILE A 59 -11.98 -3.66 8.10
C ILE A 59 -12.06 -2.34 8.88
N ALA A 60 -11.16 -2.16 9.86
CA ALA A 60 -11.15 -0.98 10.73
C ALA A 60 -10.65 0.28 10.01
N HIS A 61 -9.65 0.12 9.14
CA HIS A 61 -8.96 1.23 8.49
C HIS A 61 -9.35 1.37 7.03
N VAL A 62 -10.47 2.06 6.79
CA VAL A 62 -10.97 2.38 5.44
C VAL A 62 -10.92 3.89 5.22
N TYR A 63 -10.14 4.32 4.21
CA TYR A 63 -9.97 5.72 3.82
C TYR A 63 -10.58 5.94 2.44
N ASP A 64 -11.78 6.52 2.45
CA ASP A 64 -12.66 6.71 1.28
C ASP A 64 -13.05 8.18 1.12
N GLU A 65 -13.87 8.53 0.13
CA GLU A 65 -14.39 9.87 -0.14
C GLU A 65 -14.78 10.64 1.15
N GLY A 66 -14.25 11.85 1.29
CA GLY A 66 -14.34 12.70 2.48
C GLY A 66 -13.21 12.51 3.50
N ARG A 67 -12.49 11.38 3.44
CA ARG A 67 -11.35 11.04 4.32
C ARG A 67 -10.14 10.51 3.53
N GLN A 68 -10.18 10.61 2.20
CA GLN A 68 -9.20 10.03 1.30
C GLN A 68 -7.93 10.87 1.19
N GLY A 69 -6.86 10.21 0.77
CA GLY A 69 -5.59 10.77 0.34
C GLY A 69 -4.79 9.67 -0.33
N ILE A 70 -3.60 9.99 -0.87
CA ILE A 70 -2.75 8.98 -1.50
C ILE A 70 -2.29 7.98 -0.43
N ALA A 71 -2.40 6.68 -0.70
CA ALA A 71 -2.14 5.62 0.27
C ALA A 71 -0.76 5.74 0.94
N HIS A 72 0.24 6.16 0.17
CA HIS A 72 1.61 6.31 0.67
C HIS A 72 1.83 7.50 1.61
N ILE A 73 0.88 8.44 1.65
CA ILE A 73 0.87 9.60 2.53
C ILE A 73 -0.03 9.33 3.74
N VAL A 74 -1.24 8.84 3.50
CA VAL A 74 -2.24 8.60 4.55
C VAL A 74 -1.73 7.63 5.62
N LEU A 75 -1.08 6.53 5.24
CA LEU A 75 -0.67 5.52 6.21
C LEU A 75 0.31 6.07 7.27
N PRO A 76 1.42 6.73 6.90
CA PRO A 76 2.30 7.41 7.86
C PRO A 76 1.61 8.52 8.64
N GLU A 77 0.82 9.39 7.98
CA GLU A 77 0.16 10.52 8.64
C GLU A 77 -0.82 10.08 9.73
N GLN A 78 -1.47 8.93 9.54
CA GLN A 78 -2.42 8.36 10.48
C GLN A 78 -1.77 7.43 11.52
N GLY A 79 -0.44 7.31 11.51
CA GLY A 79 0.29 6.45 12.44
C GLY A 79 0.04 4.95 12.23
N LEU A 80 -0.40 4.55 11.04
CA LEU A 80 -0.66 3.14 10.69
C LEU A 80 0.60 2.38 10.29
N VAL A 81 1.71 3.10 10.11
CA VAL A 81 3.02 2.54 9.80
C VAL A 81 4.07 3.30 10.59
N GLY A 82 4.93 2.58 11.28
CA GLY A 82 6.03 3.11 12.06
C GLY A 82 7.32 2.28 11.99
N PRO A 83 8.35 2.69 12.75
CA PRO A 83 9.64 2.01 12.77
C PRO A 83 9.52 0.54 13.18
N GLY A 84 10.13 -0.36 12.41
CA GLY A 84 10.15 -1.80 12.69
C GLY A 84 8.97 -2.58 12.11
N ASP A 85 7.97 -1.91 11.53
CA ASP A 85 6.84 -2.59 10.89
C ASP A 85 7.25 -3.32 9.60
N LEU A 86 6.52 -4.41 9.30
CA LEU A 86 6.52 -5.09 8.00
C LEU A 86 5.23 -4.73 7.25
N VAL A 87 5.34 -3.99 6.14
CA VAL A 87 4.19 -3.54 5.36
C VAL A 87 4.19 -4.13 3.96
N ILE A 88 3.18 -4.95 3.68
CA ILE A 88 2.91 -5.47 2.33
C ILE A 88 1.80 -4.62 1.69
N GLY A 89 2.12 -3.99 0.56
CA GLY A 89 1.20 -3.10 -0.14
C GLY A 89 0.86 -3.58 -1.54
N GLY A 90 -0.40 -3.45 -1.95
CA GLY A 90 -0.86 -3.71 -3.32
C GLY A 90 -0.44 -2.66 -4.35
N ASP A 91 0.68 -1.97 -4.13
CA ASP A 91 1.17 -0.87 -4.97
C ASP A 91 2.70 -0.92 -5.07
N SER A 92 3.25 -0.62 -6.25
CA SER A 92 4.69 -0.63 -6.50
C SER A 92 5.47 0.39 -5.66
N HIS A 93 4.84 1.48 -5.25
CA HIS A 93 5.45 2.56 -4.46
C HIS A 93 5.30 2.37 -2.95
N SER A 94 4.85 1.19 -2.52
CA SER A 94 4.80 0.83 -1.09
C SER A 94 6.16 0.91 -0.39
N CYS A 95 7.27 0.91 -1.14
CA CYS A 95 8.61 1.18 -0.64
C CYS A 95 8.76 2.56 0.05
N THR A 96 7.83 3.50 -0.18
CA THR A 96 7.78 4.82 0.46
C THR A 96 7.82 4.74 1.99
N TYR A 97 7.22 3.69 2.57
CA TYR A 97 7.16 3.54 4.02
C TYR A 97 8.52 3.26 4.67
N GLY A 98 9.54 2.88 3.88
CA GLY A 98 10.92 2.83 4.35
C GLY A 98 11.43 4.15 4.93
N ALA A 99 10.86 5.28 4.52
CA ALA A 99 11.21 6.61 5.04
C ALA A 99 10.94 6.76 6.55
N VAL A 100 10.01 5.98 7.11
CA VAL A 100 9.70 5.97 8.56
C VAL A 100 10.31 4.76 9.29
N GLY A 101 11.25 4.06 8.68
CA GLY A 101 11.97 2.93 9.30
C GLY A 101 11.21 1.60 9.27
N ALA A 102 10.19 1.45 8.43
CA ALA A 102 9.52 0.18 8.18
C ALA A 102 10.22 -0.62 7.07
N PHE A 103 10.14 -1.95 7.10
CA PHE A 103 10.38 -2.75 5.90
C PHE A 103 9.07 -2.83 5.11
N SER A 104 9.09 -2.39 3.86
CA SER A 104 7.88 -2.34 3.04
C SER A 104 8.11 -2.77 1.60
N ALA A 105 7.20 -3.58 1.07
CA ALA A 105 7.29 -4.11 -0.29
C ALA A 105 5.94 -4.04 -1.01
N GLY A 106 6.01 -3.68 -2.31
CA GLY A 106 4.89 -3.75 -3.23
C GLY A 106 4.70 -5.16 -3.76
N VAL A 107 3.45 -5.62 -3.85
CA VAL A 107 3.10 -6.96 -4.34
C VAL A 107 1.89 -6.94 -5.28
N GLY A 108 1.76 -7.98 -6.10
CA GLY A 108 0.62 -8.15 -6.99
C GLY A 108 -0.65 -8.60 -6.27
N ALA A 109 -1.77 -8.62 -7.01
CA ALA A 109 -3.08 -9.01 -6.46
C ALA A 109 -3.11 -10.43 -5.87
N THR A 110 -2.32 -11.36 -6.42
CA THR A 110 -2.24 -12.75 -5.94
C THR A 110 -1.58 -12.83 -4.56
N ASP A 111 -0.43 -12.18 -4.40
CA ASP A 111 0.29 -12.15 -3.13
C ASP A 111 -0.49 -11.35 -2.09
N LEU A 112 -1.09 -10.21 -2.49
CA LEU A 112 -1.97 -9.45 -1.61
C LEU A 112 -3.16 -10.30 -1.13
N ALA A 113 -3.76 -11.10 -2.01
CA ALA A 113 -4.81 -12.04 -1.62
C ALA A 113 -4.33 -13.07 -0.59
N GLY A 114 -3.11 -13.61 -0.77
CA GLY A 114 -2.46 -14.50 0.19
C GLY A 114 -2.23 -13.84 1.55
N VAL A 115 -1.62 -12.65 1.56
CA VAL A 115 -1.37 -11.88 2.80
C VAL A 115 -2.68 -11.55 3.52
N LEU A 116 -3.71 -11.12 2.78
CA LEU A 116 -5.02 -10.85 3.36
C LEU A 116 -5.67 -12.12 3.93
N ALA A 117 -5.40 -13.30 3.38
CA ALA A 117 -5.97 -14.56 3.85
C ALA A 117 -5.24 -15.14 5.06
N PHE A 118 -3.91 -15.06 5.08
CA PHE A 118 -3.07 -15.79 6.04
C PHE A 118 -2.32 -14.89 7.02
N GLY A 119 -2.14 -13.61 6.72
CA GLY A 119 -1.38 -12.68 7.56
C GLY A 119 0.13 -12.81 7.42
N GLU A 120 0.59 -13.62 6.48
CA GLU A 120 1.99 -13.94 6.23
C GLU A 120 2.30 -13.96 4.74
N THR A 121 3.58 -13.84 4.40
CA THR A 121 4.06 -13.91 3.03
C THR A 121 5.51 -14.41 2.99
N TRP A 122 5.90 -14.92 1.82
CA TRP A 122 7.27 -15.36 1.56
C TRP A 122 8.05 -14.22 0.91
N LEU A 123 9.15 -13.82 1.55
CA LEU A 123 10.06 -12.82 1.02
C LEU A 123 11.46 -13.41 0.96
N LYS A 124 12.13 -13.21 -0.18
CA LYS A 124 13.58 -13.37 -0.23
C LYS A 124 14.20 -12.17 0.46
N VAL A 125 15.04 -12.41 1.48
CA VAL A 125 15.80 -11.34 2.13
C VAL A 125 16.66 -10.63 1.08
N PRO A 126 16.43 -9.34 0.80
CA PRO A 126 17.16 -8.63 -0.24
C PRO A 126 18.57 -8.26 0.25
N ALA A 127 19.50 -8.13 -0.69
CA ALA A 127 20.76 -7.44 -0.41
C ALA A 127 20.49 -5.95 -0.15
N SER A 128 21.36 -5.29 0.62
CA SER A 128 21.25 -3.86 0.91
C SER A 128 22.31 -3.06 0.17
N MET A 129 21.92 -1.92 -0.38
CA MET A 129 22.83 -0.89 -0.88
C MET A 129 22.77 0.32 0.05
N LYS A 130 23.94 0.80 0.48
CA LYS A 130 24.05 1.95 1.38
C LYS A 130 24.48 3.19 0.61
N PHE A 131 23.60 4.20 0.58
CA PHE A 131 23.90 5.52 0.03
C PHE A 131 24.17 6.49 1.17
N ILE A 132 25.35 7.11 1.17
CA ILE A 132 25.74 8.12 2.16
C ILE A 132 25.85 9.46 1.43
N TYR A 133 25.00 10.41 1.80
CA TYR A 133 25.04 11.78 1.29
C TYR A 133 25.88 12.64 2.24
N HIS A 134 26.79 13.44 1.69
CA HIS A 134 27.66 14.34 2.45
C HIS A 134 27.37 15.81 2.12
N GLY A 135 27.56 16.69 3.11
CA GLY A 135 27.35 18.13 2.98
C GLY A 135 25.90 18.56 3.22
N THR A 136 25.62 19.84 2.91
CA THR A 136 24.29 20.44 3.05
C THR A 136 23.70 20.72 1.67
N PRO A 137 22.44 20.31 1.39
CA PRO A 137 21.77 20.67 0.14
C PRO A 137 21.76 22.19 -0.07
N GLY A 138 22.01 22.63 -1.31
CA GLY A 138 21.86 24.04 -1.67
C GLY A 138 20.40 24.49 -1.54
N ARG A 139 20.15 25.81 -1.56
CA ARG A 139 18.83 26.43 -1.28
C ARG A 139 17.62 25.79 -2.01
N PHE A 140 17.82 25.26 -3.21
CA PHE A 140 16.75 24.69 -4.04
C PHE A 140 16.89 23.18 -4.27
N VAL A 141 17.80 22.52 -3.55
CA VAL A 141 18.00 21.07 -3.65
C VAL A 141 17.10 20.37 -2.64
N MET A 142 16.26 19.46 -3.12
CA MET A 142 15.27 18.72 -2.35
C MET A 142 15.53 17.19 -2.41
N GLY A 143 14.76 16.43 -1.64
CA GLY A 143 14.84 14.95 -1.65
C GLY A 143 14.65 14.34 -3.04
N LYS A 144 13.84 14.97 -3.90
CA LYS A 144 13.67 14.57 -5.31
C LYS A 144 14.98 14.65 -6.09
N ASP A 145 15.75 15.70 -5.91
CA ASP A 145 17.03 15.89 -6.60
C ASP A 145 18.06 14.85 -6.15
N LEU A 146 18.08 14.54 -4.84
CA LEU A 146 18.97 13.52 -4.29
C LEU A 146 18.67 12.12 -4.86
N ILE A 147 17.39 11.71 -4.88
CA ILE A 147 17.02 10.38 -5.38
C ILE A 147 17.21 10.28 -6.91
N LEU A 148 16.90 11.34 -7.68
CA LEU A 148 17.16 11.36 -9.11
C LEU A 148 18.66 11.30 -9.43
N ALA A 149 19.49 12.05 -8.69
CA ALA A 149 20.94 12.01 -8.85
C ALA A 149 21.53 10.63 -8.52
N THR A 150 20.96 9.92 -7.54
CA THR A 150 21.34 8.56 -7.20
C THR A 150 20.96 7.57 -8.29
N ILE A 151 19.70 7.59 -8.75
CA ILE A 151 19.22 6.70 -9.83
C ILE A 151 20.03 6.90 -11.12
N GLY A 152 20.44 8.12 -11.44
CA GLY A 152 21.25 8.40 -12.64
C GLY A 152 22.71 7.93 -12.56
N ARG A 153 23.18 7.44 -11.41
CA ARG A 153 24.58 7.01 -11.16
C ARG A 153 24.74 5.53 -10.85
N THR A 154 23.62 4.84 -10.61
CA THR A 154 23.55 3.40 -10.35
C THR A 154 23.05 2.68 -11.59
#